data_AF-A0A852BTP3-F1
#
_entry.id   AF-A0A852BTP3-F1
#
_cell.length_a   1.000
_cell.length_b   1.000
_cell.length_c   1.000
_cell.angle_alpha   90.00
_cell.angle_beta   90.00
_cell.angle_gamma   90.00
#
_symmetry.space_group_name_H-M   'P 1'
#
loop_
_entity.id
_entity.type
_entity.pdbx_description
1 polymer ?
#
loop_
_entity_poly.entity_id
_entity_poly.type
_entity_poly.pdbx_seq_one_letter_code
_entity_poly.pdbx_strand_id
1 'polypeptide(L)'
;LQKLLGTINLVCPYLGITNAEFSPLFDLLKDDTALLSPRQLTPEAEEAVRKTEKALTQRKAYRQHIGHPFLLFIFVTLCQTYGLLGQWIPSLSNPLVIL
;
A
#
# COMPACT_ATOMS: atom_id res chain seq x y z
N LEU A 1 -18.66 -0.45 -7.91
CA LEU A 1 -18.17 0.17 -6.66
C LEU A 1 -17.74 -0.84 -5.59
N GLN A 2 -18.59 -1.80 -5.18
CA GLN A 2 -18.25 -2.77 -4.13
C GLN A 2 -16.94 -3.54 -4.36
N LYS A 3 -16.67 -4.03 -5.58
CA LYS A 3 -15.39 -4.69 -5.90
C LYS A 3 -14.18 -3.79 -5.68
N LEU A 4 -14.28 -2.52 -6.09
CA LEU A 4 -13.22 -1.53 -5.89
C LEU A 4 -12.96 -1.33 -4.38
N LEU A 5 -14.01 -1.18 -3.59
CA LEU A 5 -13.89 -1.01 -2.14
C LEU A 5 -13.36 -2.24 -1.44
N GLY A 6 -13.72 -3.44 -1.88
CA GLY A 6 -13.11 -4.69 -1.41
C GLY A 6 -11.60 -4.70 -1.67
N THR A 7 -11.16 -4.34 -2.88
CA THR A 7 -9.74 -4.23 -3.23
C THR A 7 -9.03 -3.16 -2.40
N ILE A 8 -9.63 -1.99 -2.23
CA ILE A 8 -9.06 -0.89 -1.43
C ILE A 8 -8.92 -1.32 0.03
N ASN A 9 -9.96 -1.92 0.64
CA ASN A 9 -9.90 -2.39 2.03
C ASN A 9 -8.77 -3.39 2.28
N LEU A 10 -8.42 -4.22 1.30
CA LEU A 10 -7.30 -5.16 1.43
C LEU A 10 -5.95 -4.44 1.53
N VAL A 11 -5.78 -3.31 0.86
CA VAL A 11 -4.50 -2.58 0.81
C VAL A 11 -4.40 -1.47 1.87
N CYS A 12 -5.52 -0.92 2.34
CA CYS A 12 -5.56 0.18 3.33
C CYS A 12 -4.63 0.01 4.54
N PRO A 13 -4.55 -1.16 5.21
CA PRO A 13 -3.69 -1.33 6.38
C PRO A 13 -2.21 -1.07 6.07
N TYR A 14 -1.80 -1.35 4.84
CA TYR A 14 -0.44 -1.13 4.37
C TYR A 14 -0.23 0.27 3.84
N LEU A 15 -1.31 1.00 3.52
CA LEU A 15 -1.24 2.31 2.88
C LEU A 15 -1.17 3.49 3.85
N GLY A 16 -1.36 3.28 5.16
CA GLY A 16 -1.31 4.36 6.15
C GLY A 16 -2.34 5.47 5.88
N ILE A 17 -3.39 5.16 5.12
CA ILE A 17 -4.54 6.01 4.86
C ILE A 17 -5.59 5.65 5.91
N THR A 18 -6.22 6.65 6.51
CA THR A 18 -7.18 6.42 7.59
C THR A 18 -8.56 6.06 7.04
N ASN A 19 -9.36 5.34 7.84
CA ASN A 19 -10.76 5.06 7.47
C ASN A 19 -11.60 6.33 7.30
N ALA A 20 -11.24 7.42 8.00
CA ALA A 20 -11.90 8.72 7.85
C ALA A 20 -11.72 9.29 6.44
N GLU A 21 -10.53 9.13 5.86
CA GLU A 21 -10.26 9.56 4.48
C GLU A 21 -11.00 8.71 3.44
N PHE A 22 -11.45 7.51 3.81
CA PHE A 22 -12.28 6.64 2.98
C PHE A 22 -13.78 6.75 3.25
N SER A 23 -14.22 7.56 4.23
CA SER A 23 -15.65 7.68 4.57
C SER A 23 -16.53 7.96 3.35
N PRO A 24 -16.19 8.91 2.44
CA PRO A 24 -17.03 9.22 1.28
C PRO A 24 -17.25 8.01 0.36
N LEU A 25 -16.23 7.13 0.30
CA LEU A 25 -16.27 5.91 -0.48
C LEU A 25 -17.18 4.84 0.14
N PHE A 26 -17.20 4.73 1.48
CA PHE A 26 -18.12 3.85 2.20
C PHE A 26 -19.56 4.38 2.21
N ASP A 27 -19.75 5.69 2.22
CA ASP A 27 -21.07 6.33 2.23
C ASP A 27 -21.85 5.99 0.95
N LEU A 28 -21.18 5.90 -0.20
CA LEU A 28 -21.75 5.40 -1.45
C LEU A 28 -22.26 3.94 -1.37
N LEU A 29 -21.84 3.15 -0.37
CA LEU A 29 -22.36 1.79 -0.16
C LEU A 29 -23.61 1.75 0.71
N LYS A 30 -23.88 2.78 1.51
CA LYS A 30 -24.94 2.79 2.54
C LYS A 30 -26.35 2.95 1.98
N ASP A 31 -26.48 3.45 0.76
CA ASP A 31 -27.77 3.67 0.11
C ASP A 31 -28.39 2.34 -0.37
N ASP A 32 -28.70 2.23 -1.67
CA ASP A 32 -29.31 1.06 -2.26
C ASP A 32 -28.41 -0.18 -2.08
N THR A 33 -28.97 -1.31 -1.66
CA THR A 33 -28.22 -2.57 -1.52
C THR A 33 -28.14 -3.34 -2.84
N ALA A 34 -28.93 -2.94 -3.85
CA ALA A 34 -28.91 -3.56 -5.17
C ALA A 34 -27.54 -3.39 -5.84
N LEU A 35 -27.01 -4.50 -6.35
CA LEU A 35 -25.70 -4.56 -7.03
C LEU A 35 -25.66 -3.75 -8.33
N LEU A 36 -26.80 -3.61 -8.98
CA LEU A 36 -26.95 -2.96 -10.29
C LEU A 36 -27.41 -1.50 -10.16
N SER A 37 -27.58 -0.98 -8.95
CA SER A 37 -27.96 0.42 -8.78
C SER A 37 -26.87 1.33 -9.34
N PRO A 38 -27.23 2.34 -10.17
CA PRO A 38 -26.27 3.29 -10.65
C PRO A 38 -25.74 4.11 -9.48
N ARG A 39 -24.43 4.05 -9.24
CA ARG A 39 -23.75 4.86 -8.23
C ARG A 39 -22.69 5.69 -8.91
N GLN A 40 -22.78 6.99 -8.75
CA GLN A 40 -21.77 7.92 -9.23
C GLN A 40 -20.76 8.19 -8.11
N LEU A 41 -19.49 8.32 -8.47
CA LEU A 41 -18.47 8.80 -7.53
C LEU A 41 -18.73 10.28 -7.28
N THR A 42 -18.85 10.67 -6.01
CA THR A 42 -18.80 12.09 -5.65
C THR A 42 -17.35 12.59 -5.76
N PRO A 43 -17.13 13.91 -5.87
CA PRO A 43 -15.78 14.47 -5.90
C PRO A 43 -14.92 14.03 -4.72
N GLU A 44 -15.50 13.89 -3.53
CA GLU A 44 -14.79 13.45 -2.32
C GLU A 44 -14.38 11.99 -2.40
N ALA A 45 -15.24 11.14 -2.96
CA ALA A 45 -14.95 9.73 -3.16
C ALA A 45 -13.86 9.54 -4.23
N GLU A 46 -13.86 10.36 -5.28
CA GLU A 46 -12.81 10.37 -6.31
C GLU A 46 -11.46 10.81 -5.73
N GLU A 47 -11.44 11.81 -4.85
CA GLU A 47 -10.22 12.23 -4.15
C GLU A 47 -9.64 11.10 -3.28
N ALA A 48 -10.48 10.37 -2.57
CA ALA A 48 -10.06 9.24 -1.75
C ALA A 48 -9.44 8.10 -2.59
N VAL A 49 -10.01 7.81 -3.78
CA VAL A 49 -9.39 6.86 -4.74
C VAL A 49 -8.03 7.38 -5.19
N ARG A 50 -7.91 8.66 -5.55
CA ARG A 50 -6.64 9.25 -6.01
C ARG A 50 -5.56 9.25 -4.92
N LYS A 51 -5.92 9.47 -3.66
CA LYS A 51 -5.01 9.33 -2.52
C LYS A 51 -4.48 7.90 -2.40
N THR A 52 -5.34 6.91 -2.60
CA THR A 52 -4.98 5.49 -2.60
C THR A 52 -3.97 5.17 -3.68
N GLU A 53 -4.23 5.62 -4.90
CA GLU A 53 -3.32 5.45 -6.04
C GLU A 53 -1.95 6.10 -5.77
N LYS A 54 -1.94 7.33 -5.23
CA LYS A 54 -0.71 8.02 -4.84
C LYS A 54 0.07 7.24 -3.78
N ALA A 55 -0.59 6.76 -2.73
CA ALA A 55 0.03 5.99 -1.66
C ALA A 55 0.57 4.64 -2.15
N LEU A 56 -0.13 3.99 -3.08
CA LEU A 56 0.32 2.77 -3.73
C LEU A 56 1.57 3.01 -4.57
N THR A 57 1.60 4.09 -5.34
CA THR A 57 2.73 4.43 -6.22
C THR A 57 3.99 4.79 -5.43
N GLN A 58 3.81 5.42 -4.26
CA GLN A 58 4.91 5.78 -3.37
C GLN A 58 5.47 4.58 -2.60
N ARG A 59 4.67 3.53 -2.40
CA ARG A 59 5.12 2.34 -1.68
C ARG A 59 5.76 1.33 -2.62
N LYS A 60 6.91 0.84 -2.20
CA LYS A 60 7.56 -0.32 -2.79
C LYS A 60 7.54 -1.44 -1.78
N ALA A 61 7.09 -2.61 -2.22
CA ALA A 61 7.24 -3.84 -1.47
C ALA A 61 8.14 -4.75 -2.30
N TYR A 62 9.18 -5.27 -1.68
CA TYR A 62 10.05 -6.24 -2.30
C TYR A 62 9.72 -7.62 -1.75
N ARG A 63 9.84 -8.63 -2.61
CA ARG A 63 9.66 -10.03 -2.21
C ARG A 63 11.01 -10.67 -2.00
N GLN A 64 11.06 -11.65 -1.11
CA GLN A 64 12.22 -12.51 -0.98
C GLN A 64 12.54 -13.19 -2.31
N HIS A 65 13.78 -13.07 -2.74
CA HIS A 65 14.34 -13.85 -3.82
C HIS A 65 14.85 -15.19 -3.28
N ILE A 66 14.25 -16.26 -3.79
CA ILE A 66 14.64 -17.62 -3.43
C ILE A 66 16.10 -17.85 -3.86
N GLY A 67 16.85 -18.62 -3.05
CA GLY A 67 18.25 -18.95 -3.31
C GLY A 67 19.27 -17.87 -2.94
N HIS A 68 18.84 -16.73 -2.39
CA HIS A 68 19.74 -15.67 -1.92
C HIS A 68 19.63 -15.53 -0.40
N PRO A 69 20.76 -15.34 0.32
CA PRO A 69 20.75 -15.21 1.77
C PRO A 69 20.13 -13.87 2.19
N PHE A 70 19.51 -13.86 3.37
CA PHE A 70 19.17 -12.62 4.06
C PHE A 70 20.43 -12.02 4.69
N LEU A 71 20.58 -10.72 4.55
CA LEU A 71 21.66 -9.94 5.14
C LEU A 71 21.03 -8.90 6.06
N LEU A 72 21.51 -8.86 7.31
CA LEU A 72 21.22 -7.78 8.24
C LEU A 72 22.39 -6.80 8.22
N PHE A 73 22.16 -5.63 7.64
CA PHE A 73 23.12 -4.53 7.65
C PHE A 73 22.91 -3.71 8.90
N ILE A 74 23.93 -3.63 9.76
CA ILE A 74 23.88 -2.89 11.01
C ILE A 74 24.67 -1.59 10.83
N PHE A 75 23.99 -0.45 10.99
CA PHE A 75 24.58 0.89 10.96
C PHE A 75 24.62 1.43 12.37
N VAL A 76 25.82 1.63 12.91
CA VAL A 76 26.00 2.22 14.23
C VAL A 76 26.31 3.70 14.07
N THR A 77 25.50 4.54 14.69
CA THR A 77 25.76 5.99 14.82
C THR A 77 26.03 6.34 16.28
N LEU A 78 26.52 7.55 16.55
CA LEU A 78 26.83 8.01 17.90
C LEU A 78 25.64 7.91 18.87
N CYS A 79 24.40 8.08 18.37
CA CYS A 79 23.21 8.14 19.22
C CYS A 79 22.31 6.91 19.11
N GLN A 80 22.45 6.08 18.07
CA GLN A 80 21.56 4.93 17.84
C GLN A 80 22.12 3.92 16.82
N THR A 81 21.61 2.69 16.92
CA THR A 81 21.89 1.61 15.97
C THR A 81 20.68 1.36 15.10
N TYR A 82 20.90 1.25 13.80
CA TYR A 82 19.88 0.91 12.82
C TYR A 82 20.18 -0.45 12.20
N GLY A 83 19.15 -1.26 11.98
CA GLY A 83 19.23 -2.50 11.23
C GLY A 83 18.45 -2.37 9.92
N LEU A 84 19.02 -2.82 8.82
CA LEU A 84 18.35 -2.97 7.53
C LEU A 84 18.39 -4.44 7.13
N LEU A 85 17.23 -5.05 6.92
CA LEU A 85 17.13 -6.41 6.40
C LEU A 85 17.02 -6.37 4.88
N GLY A 86 17.79 -7.19 4.18
CA GLY A 86 17.71 -7.24 2.73
C GLY A 86 18.45 -8.41 2.11
N GLN A 87 18.45 -8.45 0.78
CA GLN A 87 19.19 -9.42 -0.03
C GLN A 87 20.06 -8.69 -1.04
N TRP A 88 21.28 -9.16 -1.21
CA TRP A 88 22.18 -8.68 -2.26
C TRP A 88 22.11 -9.62 -3.47
N ILE A 89 21.66 -9.09 -4.61
CA ILE A 89 21.36 -9.83 -5.84
C ILE A 89 22.05 -9.12 -7.02
N PRO A 90 23.29 -9.50 -7.37
CA PRO A 90 24.09 -8.81 -8.39
C PRO A 90 23.47 -8.75 -9.78
N SER A 91 22.54 -9.65 -10.10
CA SER A 91 21.87 -9.74 -11.40
C SER A 91 20.75 -8.72 -11.62
N LEU A 92 20.29 -8.03 -10.57
CA LEU A 92 19.26 -7.00 -10.68
C LEU A 92 19.86 -5.63 -10.98
N SER A 93 19.11 -4.78 -11.69
CA SER A 93 19.50 -3.39 -11.95
C SER A 93 19.71 -2.57 -10.66
N ASN A 94 18.94 -2.88 -9.60
CA ASN A 94 19.26 -2.48 -8.25
C ASN A 94 19.57 -3.74 -7.43
N PRO A 95 20.84 -4.00 -7.09
CA PRO A 95 21.24 -5.26 -6.48
C PRO A 95 20.85 -5.36 -5.01
N LEU A 96 20.55 -4.27 -4.32
CA LEU A 96 20.10 -4.31 -2.93
C LEU A 96 18.57 -4.32 -2.87
N VAL A 97 18.02 -5.46 -2.48
CA VAL A 97 16.58 -5.64 -2.25
C VAL A 97 16.32 -5.51 -0.75
N ILE A 98 15.66 -4.43 -0.35
CA ILE A 98 15.30 -4.17 1.06
C ILE A 98 13.97 -4.88 1.35
N LEU A 99 13.93 -5.68 2.41
CA LEU A 99 12.76 -6.49 2.78
C LEU A 99 12.05 -5.93 4.01
#